data_AF-A0A9P8V3Y2-F1
#
_entry.id   AF-A0A9P8V3Y2-F1
#
_cell.length_a   1.000
_cell.length_b   1.000
_cell.length_c   1.000
_cell.angle_alpha   90.00
_cell.angle_beta   90.00
_cell.angle_gamma   90.00
#
_symmetry.space_group_name_H-M   'P 1'
#
loop_
_entity.id
_entity.type
_entity.pdbx_description
1 polymer ?
#
loop_
_entity_poly.entity_id
_entity_poly.type
_entity_poly.pdbx_seq_one_letter_code
_entity_poly.pdbx_strand_id
1 'polypeptide(L)'
;MPASLESERPIMAPSARTSVRYSTYSMTPTVLTTDSATAEITDIQTGLNRMENKALSNQRVLLTEEKSANMSKLALGAKLERALDRRMTSQDAVMRPRRRAQSKDDDTSEDDIINEKQEA
;
A
#
# COMPACT_ATOMS: atom_id res chain seq x y z
N MET A 1 1.49 -7.78 50.76
CA MET A 1 0.72 -6.83 51.60
C MET A 1 -0.75 -7.22 51.50
N PRO A 2 -1.36 -7.85 52.52
CA PRO A 2 -2.81 -8.08 52.53
C PRO A 2 -3.54 -6.78 52.91
N ALA A 3 -4.54 -6.38 52.12
CA ALA A 3 -5.39 -5.22 52.38
C ALA A 3 -6.47 -5.58 53.43
N SER A 4 -6.64 -4.72 54.43
CA SER A 4 -7.52 -4.92 55.58
C SER A 4 -9.01 -4.92 55.22
N LEU A 5 -9.76 -5.92 55.71
CA LEU A 5 -11.20 -6.13 55.51
C LEU A 5 -12.08 -5.48 56.60
N GLU A 6 -11.51 -4.60 57.44
CA GLU A 6 -12.18 -4.16 58.68
C GLU A 6 -13.08 -2.92 58.52
N SER A 7 -13.24 -2.37 57.31
CA SER A 7 -14.03 -1.15 57.07
C SER A 7 -15.50 -1.39 56.70
N GLU A 8 -16.09 -2.52 57.12
CA GLU A 8 -17.52 -2.82 56.96
C GLU A 8 -18.36 -2.53 58.21
N ARG A 9 -18.20 -1.34 58.80
CA ARG A 9 -19.16 -0.86 59.80
C ARG A 9 -19.94 0.32 59.23
N PRO A 10 -21.17 0.11 58.73
CA PRO A 10 -22.03 1.22 58.36
C PRO A 10 -22.46 1.96 59.63
N ILE A 11 -21.98 3.20 59.77
CA ILE A 11 -22.50 4.17 60.74
C ILE A 11 -23.84 4.68 60.18
N MET A 12 -24.93 3.94 60.38
CA MET A 12 -26.32 4.44 60.47
C MET A 12 -27.32 3.29 60.40
N ALA A 13 -28.09 3.16 61.50
CA ALA A 13 -29.40 2.54 61.70
C ALA A 13 -29.73 1.17 61.03
N PRO A 14 -30.38 0.24 61.76
CA PRO A 14 -30.77 -1.05 61.21
C PRO A 14 -31.83 -0.87 60.10
N SER A 15 -31.40 -1.02 58.85
CA SER A 15 -32.30 -1.03 57.69
C SER A 15 -32.86 -2.44 57.50
N ALA A 16 -34.14 -2.63 57.83
CA ALA A 16 -34.89 -3.88 57.62
C ALA A 16 -35.21 -4.10 56.12
N ARG A 17 -34.18 -4.15 55.26
CA ARG A 17 -34.34 -4.47 53.84
C ARG A 17 -34.02 -5.94 53.62
N THR A 18 -35.04 -6.71 53.22
CA THR A 18 -34.96 -8.13 52.85
C THR A 18 -34.26 -8.40 51.52
N SER A 19 -33.60 -7.39 50.92
CA SER A 19 -32.87 -7.55 49.68
C SER A 19 -31.41 -7.90 49.97
N VAL A 20 -31.06 -9.18 49.80
CA VAL A 20 -29.68 -9.66 49.75
C VAL A 20 -28.99 -8.95 48.58
N ARG A 21 -28.07 -8.02 48.89
CA ARG A 21 -27.20 -7.43 47.88
C ARG A 21 -26.14 -8.48 47.51
N TYR A 22 -26.30 -9.10 46.34
CA TYR A 22 -25.25 -9.93 45.76
C TYR A 22 -24.12 -9.02 45.24
N SER A 23 -23.18 -8.69 46.11
CA SER A 23 -21.88 -8.13 45.71
C SER A 23 -20.85 -9.24 45.72
N THR A 24 -20.81 -10.02 44.64
CA THR A 24 -19.70 -10.94 44.37
C THR A 24 -19.22 -10.67 42.95
N TYR A 25 -18.04 -10.06 42.85
CA TYR A 25 -17.25 -10.04 41.62
C TYR A 25 -16.88 -11.48 41.27
N SER A 26 -17.71 -12.14 40.45
CA SER A 26 -17.36 -13.43 39.83
C SER A 26 -16.56 -13.16 38.56
N MET A 27 -15.25 -13.32 38.64
CA MET A 27 -14.32 -13.26 37.49
C MET A 27 -14.22 -14.61 36.75
N THR A 28 -15.27 -15.43 36.80
CA THR A 28 -15.37 -16.64 35.96
C THR A 28 -16.81 -16.78 35.45
N PRO A 29 -17.04 -16.84 34.12
CA PRO A 29 -18.33 -17.23 33.60
C PRO A 29 -18.54 -18.72 33.94
N THR A 30 -19.39 -19.00 34.92
CA THR A 30 -19.88 -20.37 35.14
C THR A 30 -20.80 -20.73 33.98
N VAL A 31 -20.27 -21.45 33.00
CA VAL A 31 -21.07 -21.95 31.87
C VAL A 31 -21.89 -23.13 32.37
N LEU A 32 -23.08 -22.87 32.90
CA LEU A 32 -24.12 -23.90 32.99
C LEU A 32 -24.67 -24.06 31.57
N THR A 33 -24.08 -24.98 30.78
CA THR A 33 -24.62 -25.31 29.46
C THR A 33 -25.91 -26.10 29.66
N THR A 34 -27.05 -25.44 29.52
CA THR A 34 -28.31 -26.13 29.21
C THR A 34 -28.24 -26.63 27.77
N ASP A 35 -28.89 -27.75 27.46
CA ASP A 35 -28.90 -28.35 26.11
C ASP A 35 -29.38 -27.37 25.02
N SER A 36 -30.22 -26.40 25.42
CA SER A 36 -30.65 -25.25 24.58
C SER A 36 -29.50 -24.30 24.23
N ALA A 37 -28.61 -23.99 25.18
CA ALA A 37 -27.48 -23.09 24.94
C ALA A 37 -26.47 -23.70 23.96
N THR A 38 -26.30 -25.03 23.99
CA THR A 38 -25.47 -25.74 23.00
C THR A 38 -26.13 -25.79 21.63
N ALA A 39 -27.46 -25.97 21.55
CA ALA A 39 -28.20 -25.94 20.30
C ALA A 39 -28.12 -24.56 19.61
N GLU A 40 -28.28 -23.48 20.37
CA GLU A 40 -28.15 -22.11 19.85
C GLU A 40 -26.75 -21.84 19.28
N ILE A 41 -25.69 -22.32 19.95
CA ILE A 41 -24.31 -22.19 19.46
C ILE A 41 -24.13 -22.91 18.11
N THR A 42 -24.71 -24.10 17.96
CA THR A 42 -24.63 -24.84 16.69
C THR A 42 -25.39 -24.14 15.56
N ASP A 43 -26.55 -23.55 15.84
CA ASP A 43 -27.31 -22.80 14.86
C ASP A 43 -26.58 -21.53 14.41
N ILE A 44 -25.95 -20.82 15.35
CA ILE A 44 -25.10 -19.67 15.04
C ILE A 44 -23.92 -20.10 14.16
N GLN A 45 -23.25 -21.22 14.50
CA GLN A 45 -22.13 -21.73 13.72
C GLN A 45 -22.54 -22.11 12.29
N THR A 46 -23.69 -22.77 12.12
CA THR A 46 -24.20 -23.12 10.78
C THR A 46 -24.62 -21.90 9.97
N GLY A 47 -25.24 -20.90 10.62
CA GLY A 47 -25.59 -19.62 10.00
C GLY A 47 -24.35 -18.87 9.51
N LEU A 48 -23.31 -18.79 10.35
CA LEU A 48 -22.05 -18.13 10.01
C LEU A 48 -21.33 -18.82 8.85
N ASN A 49 -21.30 -20.16 8.84
CA ASN A 49 -20.72 -20.96 7.76
C ASN A 49 -21.44 -20.77 6.42
N ARG A 50 -22.75 -20.50 6.42
CA ARG A 50 -23.52 -20.20 5.20
C ARG A 50 -23.29 -18.77 4.71
N MET A 51 -23.04 -17.84 5.63
CA MET A 51 -22.70 -16.45 5.31
C MET A 51 -21.25 -16.30 4.82
N GLU A 52 -20.39 -17.28 5.08
CA GLU A 52 -19.01 -17.28 4.60
C GLU A 52 -18.98 -17.36 3.06
N ASN A 53 -18.56 -16.27 2.43
CA ASN A 53 -18.33 -16.25 0.99
C ASN A 53 -16.92 -16.77 0.65
N LYS A 54 -16.85 -18.08 0.39
CA LYS A 54 -15.60 -18.79 0.04
C LYS A 54 -14.97 -18.35 -1.28
N ALA A 55 -15.73 -17.68 -2.16
CA ALA A 55 -15.16 -17.12 -3.38
C ALA A 55 -14.31 -15.87 -3.08
N LEU A 56 -14.76 -15.04 -2.13
CA LEU A 56 -14.04 -13.83 -1.72
C LEU A 56 -12.78 -14.13 -0.90
N SER A 57 -12.76 -15.22 -0.13
CA SER A 57 -11.55 -15.65 0.59
C SER A 57 -10.44 -16.04 -0.37
N ASN A 58 -10.76 -16.73 -1.47
CA ASN A 58 -9.82 -17.09 -2.52
C ASN A 58 -9.35 -15.91 -3.38
N GLN A 59 -10.11 -14.80 -3.41
CA GLN A 59 -9.73 -13.60 -4.17
C GLN A 59 -8.60 -12.82 -3.50
N ARG A 60 -8.47 -12.88 -2.17
CA ARG A 60 -7.39 -12.23 -1.42
C ARG A 60 -6.15 -13.13 -1.44
N VAL A 61 -5.38 -13.05 -2.52
CA VAL A 61 -4.09 -13.72 -2.62
C VAL A 61 -3.09 -13.03 -1.68
N LEU A 62 -2.84 -13.63 -0.52
CA LEU A 62 -1.66 -13.32 0.27
C LEU A 62 -0.48 -14.09 -0.33
N LEU A 63 0.43 -13.35 -0.97
CA LEU A 63 1.63 -13.93 -1.54
C LEU A 63 2.57 -14.38 -0.41
N THR A 64 3.15 -15.57 -0.54
CA THR A 64 4.26 -15.97 0.31
C THR A 64 5.44 -15.03 0.10
N GLU A 65 6.32 -14.91 1.10
CA GLU A 65 7.49 -14.03 1.03
C GLU A 65 8.35 -14.32 -0.21
N GLU A 66 8.61 -15.60 -0.50
CA GLU A 66 9.31 -16.04 -1.70
C GLU A 66 8.65 -15.55 -2.99
N LYS A 67 7.32 -15.67 -3.10
CA LYS A 67 6.58 -15.24 -4.30
C LYS A 67 6.60 -13.73 -4.47
N SER A 68 6.58 -12.98 -3.36
CA SER A 68 6.71 -11.51 -3.38
C SER A 68 8.12 -11.06 -3.81
N ALA A 69 9.17 -11.75 -3.36
CA ALA A 69 10.55 -11.50 -3.75
C ALA A 69 10.78 -11.78 -5.24
N ASN A 70 10.24 -12.90 -5.75
CA ASN A 70 10.29 -13.25 -7.16
C ASN A 70 9.58 -12.21 -8.04
N MET A 71 8.40 -11.75 -7.63
CA MET A 71 7.66 -10.68 -8.34
C MET A 71 8.46 -9.37 -8.37
N SER A 72 9.09 -9.02 -7.24
CA SER A 72 9.91 -7.81 -7.12
C SER A 72 11.15 -7.87 -8.03
N LYS A 73 11.82 -9.03 -8.10
CA LYS A 73 12.96 -9.28 -9.00
C LYS A 73 12.56 -9.16 -10.47
N LEU A 74 11.44 -9.77 -10.87
CA LEU A 74 10.91 -9.66 -12.24
C LEU A 74 10.57 -8.21 -12.60
N ALA A 75 9.90 -7.50 -11.69
CA ALA A 75 9.55 -6.10 -11.88
C ALA A 75 10.79 -5.20 -12.03
N LEU A 76 11.85 -5.46 -11.25
CA LEU A 76 13.10 -4.72 -11.35
C LEU A 76 13.81 -5.00 -12.69
N GLY A 77 13.88 -6.27 -13.11
CA GLY A 77 14.44 -6.65 -14.41
C GLY A 77 13.72 -5.96 -15.57
N ALA A 78 12.39 -6.01 -15.60
CA ALA A 78 11.59 -5.35 -16.64
C ALA A 78 11.74 -3.82 -16.64
N LYS A 79 11.91 -3.20 -15.46
CA LYS A 79 12.20 -1.76 -15.35
C LYS A 79 13.57 -1.41 -15.91
N LEU A 80 14.59 -2.24 -15.62
CA LEU A 80 15.93 -2.07 -16.17
C LEU A 80 15.93 -2.21 -17.69
N GLU A 81 15.30 -3.26 -18.22
CA GLU A 81 15.17 -3.47 -19.67
C GLU A 81 14.50 -2.28 -20.34
N ARG A 82 13.34 -1.82 -19.83
CA ARG A 82 12.66 -0.63 -20.34
C ARG A 82 13.51 0.64 -20.24
N ALA A 83 14.29 0.81 -19.18
CA ALA A 83 15.17 1.96 -19.02
C ALA A 83 16.35 1.92 -19.99
N LEU A 84 16.93 0.73 -20.20
CA LEU A 84 17.97 0.48 -21.18
C LEU A 84 17.44 0.72 -22.59
N ASP A 85 16.29 0.19 -22.96
CA ASP A 85 15.68 0.43 -24.28
C ASP A 85 15.56 1.92 -24.56
N ARG A 86 15.01 2.70 -23.61
CA ARG A 86 14.90 4.16 -23.75
C ARG A 86 16.24 4.85 -23.90
N ARG A 87 17.28 4.36 -23.21
CA ARG A 87 18.62 4.92 -23.27
C ARG A 87 19.31 4.52 -24.58
N MET A 88 19.27 3.25 -24.95
CA MET A 88 19.94 2.69 -26.12
C MET A 88 19.26 3.11 -27.43
N THR A 89 17.98 3.51 -27.39
CA THR A 89 17.31 4.10 -28.56
C THR A 89 18.02 5.39 -28.96
N SER A 90 18.51 5.46 -30.20
CA SER A 90 19.16 6.64 -30.80
C SER A 90 20.53 7.03 -30.22
N GLN A 91 21.17 6.17 -29.43
CA GLN A 91 22.56 6.38 -28.97
C GLN A 91 23.62 5.95 -29.98
N ASP A 92 23.25 5.09 -30.93
CA ASP A 92 24.18 4.65 -31.95
C ASP A 92 24.67 5.83 -32.79
N ALA A 93 26.00 5.91 -32.94
CA ALA A 93 26.63 6.98 -33.70
C ALA A 93 26.24 6.87 -35.18
N VAL A 94 25.45 7.85 -35.66
CA VAL A 94 25.15 7.98 -37.10
C VAL A 94 26.21 8.88 -37.73
N MET A 95 27.10 8.29 -38.54
CA MET A 95 28.04 9.04 -39.35
C MET A 95 27.27 9.91 -40.35
N ARG A 96 27.32 11.23 -40.16
CA ARG A 96 26.75 12.20 -41.11
C ARG A 96 27.88 12.82 -41.93
N PRO A 97 27.70 12.98 -43.25
CA PRO A 97 28.66 13.74 -44.05
C PRO A 97 28.79 15.14 -43.46
N ARG A 98 30.03 15.59 -43.23
CA ARG A 98 30.30 16.94 -42.74
C ARG A 98 29.66 17.92 -43.73
N ARG A 99 28.81 18.84 -43.25
CA ARG A 99 28.45 20.01 -44.07
C ARG A 99 29.76 20.63 -44.52
N ARG A 100 29.94 20.80 -45.84
CA ARG A 100 31.08 21.54 -46.39
C ARG A 100 31.14 22.82 -45.56
N ALA A 101 32.25 23.03 -44.86
CA ALA A 101 32.48 24.29 -44.20
C ALA A 101 32.23 25.34 -45.29
N GLN A 102 31.32 26.29 -45.04
CA GLN A 102 31.28 27.47 -45.88
C GLN A 102 32.70 28.02 -45.77
N SER A 103 33.48 27.83 -46.84
CA SER A 103 34.60 28.69 -47.13
C SER A 103 34.04 30.10 -46.96
N LYS A 104 34.65 30.87 -46.07
CA LYS A 104 34.59 32.33 -46.21
C LYS A 104 35.31 32.59 -47.52
N ASP A 105 34.58 32.50 -48.62
CA ASP A 105 35.05 32.97 -49.90
C ASP A 105 34.91 34.49 -49.84
N ASP A 106 36.07 35.15 -49.95
CA ASP A 106 36.19 36.54 -50.33
C ASP A 106 35.49 36.71 -51.70
N ASP A 107 34.18 36.95 -51.70
CA ASP A 107 33.48 37.48 -52.86
C ASP A 107 33.69 39.00 -52.89
N THR A 108 34.89 39.41 -53.32
CA THR A 108 35.07 40.73 -53.93
C THR A 108 34.25 40.78 -55.20
N SER A 109 33.14 41.54 -55.16
CA SER A 109 32.31 41.87 -56.31
C SER A 109 33.12 42.69 -57.33
N GLU A 110 33.62 42.04 -58.39
CA GLU A 110 34.25 42.74 -59.54
C GLU A 110 33.22 43.40 -60.48
N ASP A 111 31.91 43.19 -60.27
CA ASP A 111 30.87 43.75 -61.14
C ASP A 111 30.50 45.22 -60.83
N ASP A 112 30.96 45.79 -59.72
CA ASP A 112 30.65 47.18 -59.33
C ASP A 112 31.67 48.22 -59.86
N ILE A 113 32.84 47.81 -60.39
CA ILE A 113 33.90 48.75 -60.79
C ILE A 113 33.69 49.31 -62.23
N ILE A 114 32.86 48.67 -63.05
CA ILE A 114 32.72 49.06 -64.47
C ILE A 114 31.72 50.22 -64.67
N ASN A 115 30.78 50.44 -63.75
CA ASN A 115 29.73 51.45 -63.94
C ASN A 115 30.09 52.87 -63.47
N GLU A 116 31.22 53.10 -62.80
CA GLU A 116 31.64 54.45 -62.35
C GLU A 116 32.59 55.15 -63.35
N LYS A 117 33.13 54.45 -64.36
CA LYS A 117 34.07 55.04 -65.34
C LYS A 117 33.43 55.54 -66.65
N GLN A 118 32.10 55.63 -66.73
CA GLN A 118 31.40 56.19 -67.91
C GLN A 118 30.67 57.52 -67.65
N GLU A 119 30.74 58.09 -66.45
CA GLU A 119 30.26 59.45 -66.14
C GLU A 119 31.38 60.29 -65.50
N ALA A 120 32.40 60.64 -66.30
CA ALA A 120 33.30 61.77 -66.06
C ALA A 120 33.88 62.27 -67.39
#